data_AF-A0A1D4MRY4-F1
#
_entry.id   AF-A0A1D4MRY4-F1
#
_cell.length_a   1.000
_cell.length_b   1.000
_cell.length_c   1.000
_cell.angle_alpha   90.00
_cell.angle_beta   90.00
_cell.angle_gamma   90.00
#
_symmetry.space_group_name_H-M   'P 1'
#
loop_
_entity.id
_entity.type
_entity.pdbx_description
1 polymer ?
#
loop_
_entity_poly.entity_id
_entity_poly.type
_entity_poly.pdbx_seq_one_letter_code
_entity_poly.pdbx_strand_id
1 'polypeptide(L)'
;MKKVLTALVASSVIITGVSATNAHAASESSEISIEQLVHPKSTLEGVDIGMPIQVVLDNNIKPIYSHSVDGTVHYYEFRKDNGLLIVTTDGEKDKGKVTKVSMSYNNLNGPSFEDLKNNVSNNATVHISYNKINGNWAYIEDGKVSYQFKSDSPDNKELKLYRIDISQ
;
A
#
# COMPACT_ATOMS: atom_id res chain seq x y z
N MET A 1 51.28 -48.37 15.02
CA MET A 1 49.93 -48.61 15.57
C MET A 1 49.03 -47.44 15.18
N LYS A 2 47.83 -47.75 14.69
CA LYS A 2 46.60 -46.93 14.51
C LYS A 2 46.67 -45.61 13.71
N LYS A 3 46.00 -45.66 12.55
CA LYS A 3 45.61 -44.57 11.64
C LYS A 3 44.53 -43.69 12.29
N VAL A 4 44.56 -42.38 12.05
CA VAL A 4 43.34 -41.56 11.96
C VAL A 4 43.54 -40.53 10.86
N LEU A 5 42.80 -40.73 9.76
CA LEU A 5 42.53 -39.77 8.71
C LEU A 5 41.35 -38.92 9.18
N THR A 6 41.43 -37.60 9.13
CA THR A 6 40.23 -36.75 9.22
C THR A 6 40.15 -35.89 7.98
N ALA A 7 39.18 -36.24 7.13
CA ALA A 7 38.91 -35.64 5.84
C ALA A 7 38.25 -34.27 5.98
N LEU A 8 38.74 -33.29 5.22
CA LEU A 8 38.05 -32.05 4.90
C LEU A 8 36.84 -32.40 4.02
N VAL A 9 35.62 -32.20 4.52
CA VAL A 9 34.42 -32.23 3.66
C VAL A 9 34.17 -30.79 3.20
N ALA A 10 34.73 -30.46 2.04
CA ALA A 10 34.28 -29.32 1.26
C ALA A 10 33.00 -29.71 0.54
N SER A 11 31.84 -29.33 1.08
CA SER A 11 30.56 -29.46 0.37
C SER A 11 30.30 -28.19 -0.44
N SER A 12 30.81 -28.17 -1.66
CA SER A 12 30.37 -27.25 -2.70
C SER A 12 28.98 -27.69 -3.19
N VAL A 13 27.93 -27.00 -2.77
CA VAL A 13 26.62 -27.10 -3.43
C VAL A 13 26.63 -26.11 -4.59
N ILE A 14 26.89 -26.62 -5.79
CA ILE A 14 26.60 -25.91 -7.04
C ILE A 14 25.21 -26.38 -7.45
N ILE A 15 24.20 -25.52 -7.29
CA ILE A 15 22.91 -25.72 -7.96
C ILE A 15 22.93 -24.88 -9.22
N THR A 16 23.40 -25.47 -10.31
CA THR A 16 23.02 -25.08 -11.66
C THR A 16 21.67 -25.71 -11.97
N GLY A 17 20.63 -24.88 -12.07
CA GLY A 17 19.30 -25.34 -12.44
C GLY A 17 18.41 -24.17 -12.76
N VAL A 18 18.56 -23.64 -13.98
CA VAL A 18 17.57 -22.75 -14.60
C VAL A 18 16.31 -23.58 -14.81
N SER A 19 15.41 -23.52 -13.84
CA SER A 19 14.03 -23.96 -14.00
C SER A 19 13.22 -22.69 -14.06
N ALA A 20 12.81 -22.30 -15.27
CA ALA A 20 11.74 -21.35 -15.47
C ALA A 20 10.46 -21.98 -14.92
N THR A 21 10.29 -21.92 -13.60
CA THR A 21 8.99 -22.04 -12.96
C THR A 21 8.46 -20.62 -12.90
N ASN A 22 7.46 -20.33 -13.72
CA ASN A 22 6.55 -19.23 -13.47
C ASN A 22 5.95 -19.48 -12.09
N ALA A 23 6.58 -18.95 -11.05
CA ALA A 23 6.05 -18.93 -9.71
C ALA A 23 4.87 -17.94 -9.73
N HIS A 24 3.70 -18.43 -10.14
CA HIS A 24 2.43 -17.88 -9.69
C HIS A 24 2.27 -18.29 -8.22
N ALA A 25 2.85 -17.47 -7.34
CA ALA A 25 2.66 -17.46 -5.90
C ALA A 25 2.72 -15.97 -5.51
N ALA A 26 1.71 -15.30 -4.98
CA ALA A 26 0.52 -15.74 -4.28
C ALA A 26 -0.65 -14.81 -4.63
N SER A 27 -1.82 -15.38 -4.93
CA SER A 27 -3.10 -14.71 -4.69
C SER A 27 -3.51 -14.99 -3.24
N GLU A 28 -2.77 -14.44 -2.29
CA GLU A 28 -3.13 -14.45 -0.87
C GLU A 28 -3.18 -12.98 -0.44
N SER A 29 -4.28 -12.60 0.21
CA SER A 29 -4.61 -11.22 0.57
C SER A 29 -3.40 -10.45 1.07
N SER A 30 -3.09 -9.31 0.44
CA SER A 30 -2.11 -8.35 0.92
C SER A 30 -2.59 -7.76 2.26
N GLU A 31 -2.40 -8.50 3.35
CA GLU A 31 -2.60 -8.01 4.71
C GLU A 31 -1.49 -7.01 5.00
N ILE A 32 -1.81 -5.72 4.95
CA ILE A 32 -0.88 -4.65 5.29
C ILE A 32 -0.72 -4.65 6.80
N SER A 33 0.50 -4.84 7.30
CA SER A 33 0.75 -4.87 8.74
C SER A 33 0.65 -3.47 9.34
N ILE A 34 0.24 -3.38 10.62
CA ILE A 34 0.13 -2.11 11.34
C ILE A 34 1.46 -1.35 11.38
N GLU A 35 2.58 -2.07 11.48
CA GLU A 35 3.92 -1.48 11.48
C GLU A 35 4.25 -0.78 10.16
N GLN A 36 3.83 -1.37 9.03
CA GLN A 36 3.97 -0.76 7.70
C GLN A 36 3.06 0.46 7.54
N LEU A 37 1.91 0.48 8.22
CA LEU A 37 0.99 1.62 8.22
C LEU A 37 1.56 2.78 9.03
N VAL A 38 1.95 2.54 10.29
CA VAL A 38 2.33 3.58 11.26
C VAL A 38 3.67 4.21 10.95
N HIS A 39 4.59 3.44 10.36
CA HIS A 39 5.83 3.95 9.80
C HIS A 39 5.78 3.78 8.29
N PRO A 40 4.81 4.43 7.60
CA PRO A 40 4.80 4.30 6.17
C PRO A 40 6.08 4.97 5.71
N LYS A 41 6.95 4.18 5.09
CA LYS A 41 7.89 4.75 4.13
C LYS A 41 7.04 5.62 3.20
N SER A 42 7.64 6.60 2.55
CA SER A 42 6.94 7.43 1.56
C SER A 42 6.40 6.62 0.35
N THR A 43 6.35 5.29 0.45
CA THR A 43 5.95 4.25 -0.49
C THR A 43 4.55 3.73 -0.16
N LEU A 44 3.70 3.61 -1.17
CA LEU A 44 2.47 2.83 -1.12
C LEU A 44 2.33 2.07 -2.43
N GLU A 45 2.10 0.75 -2.37
CA GLU A 45 1.99 -0.11 -3.57
C GLU A 45 3.18 0.03 -4.54
N GLY A 46 4.38 0.24 -3.99
CA GLY A 46 5.63 0.44 -4.76
C GLY A 46 5.80 1.83 -5.36
N VAL A 47 4.94 2.80 -5.03
CA VAL A 47 5.02 4.18 -5.51
C VAL A 47 5.47 5.11 -4.37
N ASP A 48 6.58 5.81 -4.60
CA ASP A 48 7.16 6.73 -3.62
C ASP A 48 6.74 8.18 -3.88
N ILE A 49 6.49 8.95 -2.82
CA ILE A 49 6.43 10.41 -2.89
C ILE A 49 7.75 10.95 -3.45
N GLY A 50 7.65 11.86 -4.42
CA GLY A 50 8.77 12.45 -5.15
C GLY A 50 9.28 11.63 -6.33
N MET A 51 8.79 10.40 -6.52
CA MET A 51 9.14 9.57 -7.68
C MET A 51 8.69 10.27 -8.98
N PRO A 52 9.48 10.23 -10.07
CA PRO A 52 9.01 10.69 -11.37
C PRO A 52 7.87 9.80 -11.86
N ILE A 53 6.79 10.40 -12.38
CA ILE A 53 5.62 9.63 -12.83
C ILE A 53 5.95 8.62 -13.93
N GLN A 54 6.94 8.92 -14.77
CA GLN A 54 7.37 8.00 -15.82
C GLN A 54 7.79 6.63 -15.26
N VAL A 55 8.46 6.60 -14.11
CA VAL A 55 8.88 5.35 -13.45
C VAL A 55 7.66 4.53 -13.03
N VAL A 56 6.59 5.18 -12.58
CA VAL A 56 5.33 4.51 -12.23
C VAL A 56 4.65 3.99 -13.50
N LEU A 57 4.58 4.79 -14.56
CA LEU A 57 3.95 4.42 -15.82
C LEU A 57 4.63 3.23 -16.50
N ASP A 58 5.96 3.16 -16.45
CA ASP A 58 6.73 2.07 -17.08
C ASP A 58 6.49 0.71 -16.40
N ASN A 59 6.15 0.71 -15.10
CA ASN A 59 5.98 -0.49 -14.29
C ASN A 59 4.51 -0.93 -14.10
N ASN A 60 3.56 -0.23 -14.71
CA ASN A 60 2.13 -0.46 -14.50
C ASN A 60 1.35 -0.55 -15.82
N ILE A 61 0.18 -1.19 -15.77
CA ILE A 61 -0.79 -1.14 -16.87
C ILE A 61 -1.21 0.32 -17.09
N LYS A 62 -1.50 0.68 -18.34
CA LYS A 62 -1.91 2.02 -18.73
C LYS A 62 -3.04 2.57 -17.81
N PRO A 63 -2.83 3.71 -17.13
CA PRO A 63 -3.83 4.27 -16.23
C PRO A 63 -4.95 4.99 -16.97
N ILE A 64 -6.05 5.24 -16.26
CA ILE A 64 -6.97 6.31 -16.61
C ILE A 64 -6.33 7.63 -16.15
N TYR A 65 -6.27 8.61 -17.04
CA TYR A 65 -5.62 9.89 -16.80
C TYR A 65 -6.65 11.02 -16.72
N SER A 66 -6.50 11.89 -15.73
CA SER A 66 -7.20 13.17 -15.62
C SER A 66 -6.30 14.26 -15.03
N HIS A 67 -6.78 15.50 -14.98
CA HIS A 67 -6.03 16.63 -14.42
C HIS A 67 -7.00 17.67 -13.83
N SER A 68 -6.48 18.54 -12.96
CA SER A 68 -7.21 19.70 -12.45
C SER A 68 -7.54 20.68 -13.57
N VAL A 69 -8.52 21.55 -13.34
CA VAL A 69 -9.00 22.53 -14.33
C VAL A 69 -7.89 23.48 -14.80
N ASP A 70 -6.98 23.85 -13.91
CA ASP A 70 -5.82 24.70 -14.18
C ASP A 70 -4.62 23.93 -14.78
N GLY A 71 -4.71 22.60 -14.87
CA GLY A 71 -3.68 21.74 -15.42
C GLY A 71 -2.43 21.58 -14.57
N THR A 72 -2.44 22.02 -13.32
CA THR A 72 -1.26 21.96 -12.43
C THR A 72 -1.12 20.64 -11.66
N VAL A 73 -2.22 19.90 -11.53
CA VAL A 73 -2.29 18.62 -10.83
C VAL A 73 -2.78 17.56 -11.81
N HIS A 74 -2.07 16.44 -11.84
CA HIS A 74 -2.39 15.31 -12.70
C HIS A 74 -2.73 14.09 -11.86
N TYR A 75 -3.68 13.28 -12.33
CA TYR A 75 -4.15 12.07 -11.66
C TYR A 75 -4.01 10.87 -12.60
N TYR A 76 -3.41 9.80 -12.09
CA TYR A 76 -3.23 8.53 -12.78
C TYR A 76 -3.88 7.43 -11.94
N GLU A 77 -4.97 6.88 -12.46
CA GLU A 77 -5.76 5.85 -11.79
C GLU A 77 -5.41 4.47 -12.37
N PHE A 78 -4.86 3.61 -11.52
CA PHE A 78 -4.48 2.25 -11.84
C PHE A 78 -5.44 1.29 -11.14
N ARG A 79 -6.22 0.55 -11.93
CA ARG A 79 -7.02 -0.57 -11.42
C ARG A 79 -6.09 -1.73 -11.12
N LYS A 80 -6.11 -2.21 -9.88
CA LYS A 80 -5.36 -3.34 -9.36
C LYS A 80 -6.36 -4.44 -8.97
N ASP A 81 -5.91 -5.67 -8.85
CA ASP A 81 -6.78 -6.78 -8.43
C ASP A 81 -7.31 -6.57 -7.00
N ASN A 82 -6.50 -5.96 -6.13
CA ASN A 82 -6.85 -5.67 -4.74
C ASN A 82 -7.53 -4.31 -4.53
N GLY A 83 -7.66 -3.45 -5.56
CA GLY A 83 -8.21 -2.12 -5.37
C GLY A 83 -7.94 -1.09 -6.46
N LEU A 84 -7.98 0.18 -6.08
CA LEU A 84 -7.70 1.33 -6.93
C LEU A 84 -6.54 2.13 -6.35
N LEU A 85 -5.45 2.21 -7.12
CA LEU A 85 -4.31 3.06 -6.83
C LEU A 85 -4.45 4.37 -7.61
N ILE A 86 -4.41 5.49 -6.92
CA ILE A 86 -4.42 6.83 -7.51
C ILE A 86 -3.09 7.50 -7.20
N VAL A 87 -2.36 7.86 -8.25
CA VAL A 87 -1.11 8.61 -8.16
C VAL A 87 -1.37 10.03 -8.62
N THR A 88 -1.11 10.99 -7.75
CA THR A 88 -1.24 12.41 -8.02
C THR A 88 0.14 13.01 -8.23
N THR A 89 0.30 13.83 -9.26
CA THR A 89 1.59 14.48 -9.57
C THR A 89 1.41 15.98 -9.78
N ASP A 90 2.49 16.71 -9.57
CA ASP A 90 2.62 18.11 -9.97
C ASP A 90 3.12 18.26 -11.42
N GLY A 91 3.32 19.49 -11.86
CA GLY A 91 4.11 19.81 -13.04
C GLY A 91 3.36 19.58 -14.36
N GLU A 92 4.01 18.90 -15.29
CA GLU A 92 3.44 18.57 -16.60
C GLU A 92 3.02 17.09 -16.65
N LYS A 93 2.02 16.81 -17.49
CA LYS A 93 1.59 15.45 -17.81
C LYS A 93 2.79 14.58 -18.20
N ASP A 94 2.84 13.38 -17.63
CA ASP A 94 3.86 12.35 -17.83
C ASP A 94 5.30 12.78 -17.46
N LYS A 95 5.48 13.94 -16.82
CA LYS A 95 6.80 14.47 -16.41
C LYS A 95 6.87 14.96 -14.96
N GLY A 96 5.73 15.01 -14.29
CA GLY A 96 5.59 15.39 -12.88
C GLY A 96 6.28 14.45 -11.90
N LYS A 97 6.31 14.90 -10.64
CA LYS A 97 6.69 14.07 -9.50
C LYS A 97 5.46 13.71 -8.68
N VAL A 98 5.47 12.52 -8.10
CA VAL A 98 4.41 12.05 -7.21
C VAL A 98 4.33 12.96 -5.99
N THR A 99 3.20 13.61 -5.78
CA THR A 99 2.92 14.45 -4.61
C THR A 99 1.94 13.81 -3.64
N LYS A 100 1.13 12.87 -4.13
CA LYS A 100 0.22 12.07 -3.32
C LYS A 100 0.01 10.69 -3.93
N VAL A 101 -0.10 9.67 -3.07
CA VAL A 101 -0.49 8.32 -3.45
C VAL A 101 -1.68 7.91 -2.59
N SER A 102 -2.74 7.38 -3.21
CA SER A 102 -3.92 6.87 -2.52
C SER A 102 -4.19 5.45 -2.95
N MET A 103 -4.33 4.52 -2.02
CA MET A 103 -4.77 3.16 -2.32
C MET A 103 -6.09 2.88 -1.61
N SER A 104 -7.10 2.49 -2.37
CA SER A 104 -8.39 2.02 -1.85
C SER A 104 -8.54 0.53 -2.13
N TYR A 105 -8.75 -0.27 -1.10
CA TYR A 105 -8.87 -1.73 -1.18
C TYR A 105 -10.32 -2.16 -1.41
N ASN A 106 -10.50 -3.21 -2.22
CA ASN A 106 -11.81 -3.78 -2.53
C ASN A 106 -12.45 -4.45 -1.31
N ASN A 107 -11.63 -5.13 -0.51
CA ASN A 107 -12.07 -5.96 0.61
C ASN A 107 -11.76 -5.29 1.96
N LEU A 108 -12.63 -5.52 2.94
CA LEU A 108 -12.50 -5.02 4.31
C LEU A 108 -11.68 -5.95 5.20
N ASN A 109 -10.47 -6.26 4.76
CA ASN A 109 -9.58 -7.20 5.45
C ASN A 109 -8.38 -6.50 6.11
N GLY A 110 -8.33 -5.17 6.08
CA GLY A 110 -7.26 -4.40 6.73
C GLY A 110 -7.39 -4.40 8.27
N PRO A 111 -6.39 -3.85 8.97
CA PRO A 111 -6.44 -3.68 10.43
C PRO A 111 -7.68 -2.93 10.90
N SER A 112 -8.11 -3.20 12.13
CA SER A 112 -9.24 -2.46 12.69
C SER A 112 -8.85 -1.03 13.04
N PHE A 113 -9.85 -0.15 13.13
CA PHE A 113 -9.67 1.21 13.61
C PHE A 113 -9.02 1.26 15.00
N GLU A 114 -9.46 0.41 15.94
CA GLU A 114 -8.89 0.39 17.29
C GLU A 114 -7.44 -0.08 17.30
N ASP A 115 -7.09 -1.03 16.43
CA ASP A 115 -5.69 -1.48 16.29
C ASP A 115 -4.81 -0.33 15.83
N LEU A 116 -5.20 0.41 14.79
CA LEU A 116 -4.37 1.49 14.25
C LEU A 116 -4.34 2.71 15.16
N LYS A 117 -5.47 3.07 15.78
CA LYS A 117 -5.58 4.20 16.70
C LYS A 117 -4.59 4.12 17.87
N ASN A 118 -4.31 2.91 18.35
CA ASN A 118 -3.35 2.70 19.44
C ASN A 118 -1.88 2.82 19.02
N ASN A 119 -1.61 2.91 17.70
CA ASN A 119 -0.25 2.94 17.17
C ASN A 119 0.10 4.26 16.46
N VAL A 120 -0.85 5.17 16.25
CA VAL A 120 -0.58 6.50 15.66
C VAL A 120 -0.08 7.50 16.72
N SER A 121 0.41 8.64 16.26
CA SER A 121 0.83 9.77 17.10
C SER A 121 -0.29 10.24 18.04
N ASN A 122 0.10 10.71 19.23
CA ASN A 122 -0.80 11.37 20.17
C ASN A 122 -1.44 12.66 19.62
N ASN A 123 -0.86 13.23 18.56
CA ASN A 123 -1.40 14.43 17.90
C ASN A 123 -2.26 14.08 16.66
N ALA A 124 -2.50 12.80 16.38
CA ALA A 124 -3.31 12.39 15.25
C ALA A 124 -4.75 12.92 15.40
N THR A 125 -5.31 13.41 14.30
CA THR A 125 -6.73 13.78 14.25
C THR A 125 -7.56 12.53 14.02
N VAL A 126 -8.54 12.29 14.88
CA VAL A 126 -9.37 11.08 14.85
C VAL A 126 -10.84 11.46 14.79
N HIS A 127 -11.58 10.89 13.84
CA HIS A 127 -13.03 11.03 13.73
C HIS A 127 -13.70 9.67 13.56
N ILE A 128 -14.83 9.48 14.21
CA ILE A 128 -15.64 8.26 14.12
C ILE A 128 -17.12 8.63 14.07
N SER A 129 -17.86 7.93 13.21
CA SER A 129 -19.30 8.12 13.05
C SER A 129 -20.00 6.79 12.87
N TYR A 130 -21.06 6.60 13.64
CA TYR A 130 -21.95 5.45 13.55
C TYR A 130 -23.32 5.92 13.06
N ASN A 131 -23.79 5.37 11.94
CA ASN A 131 -25.06 5.77 11.34
C ASN A 131 -25.82 4.55 10.80
N LYS A 132 -27.07 4.40 11.22
CA LYS A 132 -27.94 3.27 10.85
C LYS A 132 -28.38 3.28 9.39
N ILE A 133 -28.23 4.40 8.68
CA ILE A 133 -28.67 4.59 7.30
C ILE A 133 -27.46 4.57 6.35
N ASN A 134 -26.47 5.42 6.63
CA ASN A 134 -25.34 5.65 5.73
C ASN A 134 -24.11 4.76 6.03
N GLY A 135 -24.21 3.89 7.04
CA GLY A 135 -23.12 3.02 7.49
C GLY A 135 -22.17 3.69 8.47
N ASN A 136 -21.25 2.89 9.01
CA ASN A 136 -20.26 3.33 9.99
C ASN A 136 -18.93 3.59 9.30
N TRP A 137 -18.26 4.67 9.70
CA TRP A 137 -16.97 5.07 9.15
C TRP A 137 -16.10 5.76 10.20
N ALA A 138 -14.79 5.73 9.97
CA ALA A 138 -13.83 6.51 10.73
C ALA A 138 -12.70 7.02 9.84
N TYR A 139 -11.98 7.99 10.37
CA TYR A 139 -10.83 8.61 9.76
C TYR A 139 -9.76 8.87 10.81
N ILE A 140 -8.51 8.59 10.46
CA ILE A 140 -7.33 8.99 11.23
C ILE A 140 -6.40 9.75 10.30
N GLU A 141 -5.94 10.94 10.71
CA GLU A 141 -4.90 11.71 10.05
C GLU A 141 -3.71 11.87 10.99
N ASP A 142 -2.55 11.41 10.56
CA ASP A 142 -1.30 11.53 11.30
C ASP A 142 -0.23 12.16 10.40
N GLY A 143 -0.11 13.47 10.49
CA GLY A 143 0.80 14.26 9.68
C GLY A 143 0.48 14.20 8.18
N LYS A 144 1.29 13.45 7.43
CA LYS A 144 1.21 13.33 5.96
C LYS A 144 0.46 12.10 5.48
N VAL A 145 -0.10 11.33 6.42
CA VAL A 145 -0.73 10.06 6.14
C VAL A 145 -2.13 10.09 6.71
N SER A 146 -3.07 9.55 5.95
CA SER A 146 -4.41 9.36 6.46
C SER A 146 -5.01 8.01 6.10
N TYR A 147 -5.89 7.57 6.97
CA TYR A 147 -6.46 6.24 7.00
C TYR A 147 -7.98 6.37 7.06
N GLN A 148 -8.67 5.69 6.17
CA GLN A 148 -10.13 5.66 6.13
C GLN A 148 -10.63 4.26 6.40
N PHE A 149 -11.63 4.19 7.27
CA PHE A 149 -12.23 2.96 7.76
C PHE A 149 -13.72 2.94 7.47
N LYS A 150 -14.25 1.76 7.21
CA LYS A 150 -15.69 1.54 7.10
C LYS A 150 -16.06 0.17 7.65
N SER A 151 -17.34 0.02 7.91
CA SER A 151 -17.97 -1.28 8.20
C SER A 151 -18.52 -1.90 6.91
N ASP A 152 -18.73 -3.20 6.93
CA ASP A 152 -19.42 -3.93 5.86
C ASP A 152 -20.93 -3.65 5.83
N SER A 153 -21.49 -3.18 6.95
CA SER A 153 -22.91 -2.92 7.14
C SER A 153 -23.17 -1.91 8.28
N PRO A 154 -24.31 -1.20 8.28
CA PRO A 154 -24.66 -0.26 9.35
C PRO A 154 -24.79 -0.87 10.75
N ASP A 155 -25.13 -2.16 10.84
CA ASP A 155 -25.29 -2.87 12.12
C ASP A 155 -23.95 -3.36 12.68
N ASN A 156 -22.95 -3.56 11.82
CA ASN A 156 -21.60 -3.94 12.22
C ASN A 156 -20.79 -2.70 12.64
N LYS A 157 -20.44 -2.62 13.92
CA LYS A 157 -19.63 -1.51 14.47
C LYS A 157 -18.12 -1.72 14.27
N GLU A 158 -17.70 -2.86 13.74
CA GLU A 158 -16.31 -3.11 13.41
C GLU A 158 -15.91 -2.31 12.17
N LEU A 159 -14.93 -1.41 12.37
CA LEU A 159 -14.41 -0.56 11.32
C LEU A 159 -13.07 -1.11 10.85
N LYS A 160 -13.00 -1.45 9.56
CA LYS A 160 -11.81 -2.00 8.91
C LYS A 160 -11.20 -0.97 7.97
N LEU A 161 -9.87 -0.92 7.95
CA LEU A 161 -9.13 -0.06 7.04
C LEU A 161 -9.44 -0.46 5.60
N TYR A 162 -9.79 0.51 4.77
CA TYR A 162 -10.00 0.28 3.34
C TYR A 162 -9.29 1.30 2.46
N ARG A 163 -8.78 2.40 3.00
CA ARG A 163 -8.03 3.37 2.19
C ARG A 163 -6.92 4.02 2.99
N ILE A 164 -5.79 4.21 2.31
CA ILE A 164 -4.62 4.91 2.80
C ILE A 164 -4.30 6.02 1.80
N ASP A 165 -4.04 7.21 2.29
CA ASP A 165 -3.54 8.35 1.53
C ASP A 165 -2.19 8.77 2.13
N ILE A 166 -1.16 8.93 1.31
CA ILE A 166 0.14 9.51 1.69
C ILE A 166 0.36 10.75 0.82
N SER A 167 0.69 11.89 1.43
CA SER A 167 1.00 13.14 0.72
C SER A 167 2.41 13.65 1.04
N GLN A 168 2.90 14.56 0.20
CA GLN A 168 4.12 15.32 0.45
C GLN A 168 3.98 16.31 1.61
#